data_AF-A0A2E0SPE5-F1
#
_entry.id   AF-A0A2E0SPE5-F1
#
_cell.length_a   1.000
_cell.length_b   1.000
_cell.length_c   1.000
_cell.angle_alpha   90.00
_cell.angle_beta   90.00
_cell.angle_gamma   90.00
#
_symmetry.space_group_name_H-M   'P 1'
#
loop_
_entity.id
_entity.type
_entity.pdbx_description
1 polymer ?
#
loop_
_entity_poly.entity_id
_entity_poly.type
_entity_poly.pdbx_seq_one_letter_code
_entity_poly.pdbx_strand_id
1 'polypeptide(L)'
;MSEYRIVYEGFYGDRRIAFDLTEEDCRNHIINSVRYGNPTDEYPYALGVGWSNSEWNIRSREVMLHLVAGELKGNPETETAHVCWFCPLCGRWYSDDSDFSLDSPYLTICSCGQKGEGHYLLIQFGDI
;
A
#
# COMPACT_ATOMS: atom_id res chain seq x y z
N MET A 1 7.30 16.08 8.07
CA MET A 1 6.82 16.06 9.48
C MET A 1 6.60 14.60 9.88
N SER A 2 6.70 14.22 11.16
CA SER A 2 6.46 12.83 11.58
C SER A 2 5.48 12.80 12.74
N GLU A 3 4.59 11.82 12.76
CA GLU A 3 3.62 11.62 13.84
C GLU A 3 3.35 10.12 14.08
N TYR A 4 2.90 9.78 15.29
CA TYR A 4 2.42 8.43 15.57
C TYR A 4 0.97 8.29 15.12
N ARG A 5 0.69 7.22 14.36
CA ARG A 5 -0.64 6.88 13.87
C ARG A 5 -0.87 5.38 13.96
N ILE A 6 -2.14 5.00 14.08
CA ILE A 6 -2.54 3.60 13.93
C ILE A 6 -2.57 3.29 12.43
N VAL A 7 -1.87 2.23 12.04
CA VAL A 7 -1.99 1.60 10.73
C VAL A 7 -2.58 0.22 10.92
N TYR A 8 -3.43 -0.19 10.00
CA TYR A 8 -4.00 -1.53 9.92
C TYR A 8 -3.19 -2.33 8.92
N GLU A 9 -2.69 -3.49 9.32
CA GLU A 9 -1.88 -4.38 8.49
C GLU A 9 -2.63 -5.68 8.25
N GLY A 10 -2.80 -6.04 6.98
CA GLY A 10 -3.42 -7.29 6.55
C GLY A 10 -2.39 -8.40 6.37
N PHE A 11 -2.64 -9.55 6.99
CA PHE A 11 -1.75 -10.71 6.92
C PHE A 11 -2.41 -11.95 6.29
N TYR A 12 -1.62 -12.68 5.51
CA TYR A 12 -1.88 -14.07 5.12
C TYR A 12 -0.83 -14.98 5.78
N GLY A 13 -1.22 -15.72 6.82
CA GLY A 13 -0.26 -16.36 7.71
C GLY A 13 0.64 -15.32 8.37
N ASP A 14 1.97 -15.44 8.21
CA ASP A 14 2.95 -14.50 8.74
C ASP A 14 3.35 -13.39 7.74
N ARG A 15 2.80 -13.42 6.52
CA ARG A 15 3.16 -12.46 5.46
C ARG A 15 2.19 -11.29 5.46
N ARG A 16 2.71 -10.07 5.63
CA ARG A 16 1.96 -8.84 5.37
C ARG A 16 1.68 -8.70 3.87
N ILE A 17 0.43 -8.53 3.50
CA ILE A 17 -0.02 -8.42 2.11
C ILE A 17 -0.64 -7.06 1.77
N ALA A 18 -1.15 -6.33 2.78
CA ALA A 18 -1.77 -5.02 2.63
C ALA A 18 -1.57 -4.20 3.91
N PHE A 19 -1.74 -2.88 3.80
CA PHE A 19 -1.77 -1.98 4.95
C PHE A 19 -2.46 -0.67 4.58
N ASP A 20 -3.24 -0.10 5.49
CA ASP A 20 -3.98 1.15 5.28
C ASP A 20 -4.22 1.92 6.59
N LEU A 21 -4.68 3.17 6.47
CA LEU A 21 -4.99 4.03 7.62
C LEU A 21 -6.30 3.66 8.33
N THR A 22 -7.17 2.88 7.69
CA THR A 22 -8.41 2.36 8.27
C THR A 22 -8.50 0.85 8.11
N GLU A 23 -9.24 0.18 9.00
CA GLU A 23 -9.46 -1.27 8.90
C GLU A 23 -10.25 -1.63 7.64
N GLU A 24 -11.21 -0.79 7.26
CA GLU A 24 -12.07 -0.99 6.08
C GLU A 24 -11.25 -0.89 4.79
N ASP A 25 -10.42 0.13 4.65
CA ASP A 25 -9.54 0.28 3.49
C ASP A 25 -8.55 -0.87 3.42
N CYS A 26 -7.96 -1.28 4.55
CA CYS A 26 -7.06 -2.42 4.60
C CYS A 26 -7.76 -3.70 4.13
N ARG A 27 -9.02 -3.91 4.53
CA ARG A 27 -9.82 -5.04 4.09
C ARG A 27 -10.11 -4.98 2.58
N ASN A 28 -10.50 -3.82 2.07
CA ASN A 28 -10.74 -3.60 0.65
C ASN A 28 -9.48 -3.82 -0.18
N HIS A 29 -8.34 -3.35 0.30
CA HIS A 29 -7.03 -3.56 -0.29
C HIS A 29 -6.68 -5.05 -0.32
N ILE A 30 -6.83 -5.79 0.79
CA ILE A 30 -6.68 -7.26 0.80
C ILE A 30 -7.54 -7.90 -0.29
N ILE A 31 -8.84 -7.58 -0.33
CA ILE A 31 -9.79 -8.12 -1.30
C ILE A 31 -9.37 -7.81 -2.74
N ASN A 32 -8.84 -6.63 -3.00
CA ASN A 32 -8.40 -6.19 -4.32
C ASN A 32 -7.04 -6.77 -4.72
N SER A 33 -6.08 -6.88 -3.80
CA SER A 33 -4.77 -7.51 -4.02
C SER A 33 -4.87 -9.01 -4.28
N VAL A 34 -5.92 -9.67 -3.76
CA VAL A 34 -6.19 -11.10 -4.01
C VAL A 34 -7.08 -11.35 -5.22
N ARG A 35 -7.43 -10.32 -6.01
CA ARG A 35 -8.11 -10.53 -7.30
C ARG A 35 -7.13 -11.06 -8.35
N TYR A 36 -6.90 -12.37 -8.33
CA TYR A 36 -6.45 -13.10 -9.51
C TYR A 36 -7.29 -14.36 -9.72
N GLY A 37 -8.38 -14.21 -10.50
CA GLY A 37 -9.09 -15.24 -11.28
C GLY A 37 -9.72 -16.43 -10.54
N ASN A 38 -10.66 -17.11 -11.22
CA ASN A 38 -10.90 -18.52 -10.92
C ASN A 38 -9.80 -19.33 -11.62
N PRO A 39 -9.08 -20.24 -10.94
CA PRO A 39 -8.14 -21.14 -11.58
C PRO A 39 -8.92 -21.96 -12.60
N THR A 40 -8.55 -21.76 -13.85
CA THR A 40 -8.96 -22.59 -14.99
C THR A 40 -7.76 -23.41 -15.45
N ASP A 41 -7.98 -24.39 -16.32
CA ASP A 41 -6.89 -25.14 -16.96
C ASP A 41 -5.92 -24.23 -17.74
N GLU A 42 -6.38 -23.04 -18.14
CA GLU A 42 -5.63 -22.03 -18.89
C GLU A 42 -4.80 -21.10 -17.99
N TYR A 43 -5.23 -20.91 -16.74
CA TYR A 43 -4.55 -20.07 -15.73
C TYR A 43 -4.43 -20.81 -14.38
N PRO A 44 -3.59 -21.87 -14.31
CA PRO A 44 -3.48 -22.71 -13.11
C PRO A 44 -2.84 -21.99 -11.91
N TYR A 45 -2.25 -20.80 -12.13
CA TYR A 45 -1.61 -19.97 -11.10
C TYR A 45 -2.55 -18.91 -10.50
N ALA A 46 -3.79 -18.79 -11.01
CA ALA A 46 -4.78 -17.90 -10.43
C ALA A 46 -5.10 -18.38 -9.00
N LEU A 47 -4.96 -17.50 -8.02
CA LEU A 47 -5.28 -17.79 -6.62
C LEU A 47 -6.80 -17.76 -6.46
N GLY A 48 -7.45 -18.86 -6.84
CA GLY A 48 -8.90 -19.01 -6.84
C GLY A 48 -9.59 -18.77 -5.51
N VAL A 49 -10.92 -18.64 -5.56
CA VAL A 49 -11.87 -18.39 -4.45
C VAL A 49 -11.73 -19.28 -3.20
N GLY A 50 -10.83 -20.27 -3.22
CA GLY A 50 -10.39 -21.02 -2.04
C GLY A 50 -9.69 -20.16 -0.98
N TRP A 51 -9.36 -18.90 -1.29
CA TRP A 51 -8.81 -17.90 -0.35
C TRP A 51 -9.81 -17.42 0.72
N SER A 52 -11.11 -17.63 0.52
CA SER A 52 -12.18 -17.21 1.46
C SER A 52 -12.30 -18.09 2.71
N ASN A 53 -11.61 -19.23 2.76
CA ASN A 53 -11.62 -20.18 3.88
C ASN A 53 -10.42 -20.05 4.84
N SER A 54 -9.49 -19.12 4.58
CA SER A 54 -8.29 -18.89 5.38
C SER A 54 -8.47 -17.71 6.35
N GLU A 55 -7.90 -17.81 7.55
CA GLU A 55 -7.97 -16.78 8.60
C GLU A 55 -7.14 -15.54 8.22
N TRP A 56 -7.75 -14.61 7.49
CA TRP A 56 -7.22 -13.26 7.34
C TRP A 56 -7.16 -12.60 8.71
N ASN A 57 -6.03 -11.98 9.02
CA ASN A 57 -5.85 -11.27 10.28
C ASN A 57 -5.45 -9.83 9.96
N ILE A 58 -6.35 -8.89 10.26
CA ILE A 58 -6.04 -7.47 10.25
C ILE A 58 -5.60 -7.09 11.67
N ARG A 59 -4.40 -6.52 11.79
CA ARG A 59 -3.84 -6.08 13.06
C ARG A 59 -3.64 -4.58 13.02
N SER A 60 -4.06 -3.89 14.07
CA SER A 60 -3.69 -2.50 14.26
C SER A 60 -2.32 -2.42 14.94
N ARG A 61 -1.50 -1.49 14.49
CA ARG A 61 -0.19 -1.19 15.07
C ARG A 61 0.00 0.33 15.11
N GLU A 62 0.44 0.84 16.25
CA GLU A 62 0.91 2.23 16.32
C GLU A 62 2.32 2.30 15.71
N VAL A 63 2.48 3.17 14.71
CA VAL A 63 3.72 3.33 13.95
C VAL A 63 4.06 4.80 13.80
N MET A 64 5.37 5.10 13.69
CA MET A 64 5.82 6.42 13.27
C MET A 64 5.58 6.56 11.76
N LEU A 65 4.78 7.54 11.39
CA LEU A 65 4.42 7.84 10.01
C LEU A 65 5.07 9.17 9.61
N HIS A 66 5.78 9.16 8.48
CA HIS A 66 6.47 10.32 7.97
C HIS A 66 5.66 10.95 6.83
N LEU A 67 5.23 12.19 7.02
CA LEU A 67 4.60 12.97 5.97
C LEU A 67 5.66 13.44 4.99
N VAL A 68 5.46 13.10 3.71
CA VAL A 68 6.39 13.35 2.62
C VAL A 68 5.63 14.01 1.47
N ALA A 69 6.24 15.03 0.88
CA ALA A 69 5.71 15.64 -0.35
C ALA A 69 5.88 14.67 -1.52
N GLY A 70 4.78 14.43 -2.24
CA GLY A 70 4.78 13.68 -3.49
C GLY A 70 4.47 14.58 -4.68
N GLU A 71 4.96 14.18 -5.83
CA GLU A 71 4.59 14.75 -7.11
C GLU A 71 3.81 13.70 -7.90
N LEU A 72 2.65 14.10 -8.45
CA LEU A 72 1.95 13.30 -9.42
C LEU A 72 2.48 13.63 -10.83
N LYS A 73 2.89 12.62 -11.58
CA LYS A 73 3.32 12.75 -12.99
C LYS A 73 2.32 12.04 -13.89
N GLY A 74 1.87 12.72 -14.93
CA GLY A 74 0.81 12.24 -15.83
C GLY A 74 -0.58 12.64 -15.37
N ASN A 75 -1.59 12.28 -16.16
CA ASN A 75 -2.99 12.57 -15.87
C ASN A 75 -3.79 11.30 -15.55
N PRO A 76 -4.18 11.09 -14.27
CA PRO A 76 -4.88 9.87 -13.85
C PRO A 76 -6.27 9.70 -14.49
N GLU A 77 -6.82 10.73 -15.15
CA GLU A 77 -8.08 10.63 -15.89
C GLU A 77 -7.91 10.07 -17.32
N THR A 78 -6.70 10.13 -17.88
CA THR A 78 -6.45 9.80 -19.29
C THR A 78 -5.36 8.74 -19.50
N GLU A 79 -4.51 8.53 -18.50
CA GLU A 79 -3.37 7.61 -18.55
C GLU A 79 -3.04 7.10 -17.14
N THR A 80 -2.15 6.11 -17.05
CA THR A 80 -1.53 5.74 -15.78
C THR A 80 -0.70 6.92 -15.28
N ALA A 81 -1.02 7.42 -14.08
CA ALA A 81 -0.24 8.45 -13.42
C ALA A 81 0.78 7.80 -12.49
N HIS A 82 1.93 8.44 -12.30
CA HIS A 82 2.98 7.98 -11.40
C HIS A 82 3.08 8.89 -10.18
N VAL A 83 3.05 8.28 -9.01
CA VAL A 83 3.34 8.94 -7.74
C VAL A 83 4.84 8.92 -7.54
N CYS A 84 5.48 10.07 -7.51
CA CYS A 84 6.92 10.21 -7.29
C CYS A 84 7.18 10.87 -5.92
N TRP A 85 8.11 10.34 -5.14
CA TRP A 85 8.46 10.94 -3.85
C TRP A 85 9.94 10.74 -3.49
N PHE A 86 10.46 11.65 -2.67
CA PHE A 86 11.79 11.53 -2.08
C PHE A 86 11.67 10.98 -0.66
N CYS A 87 12.32 9.86 -0.37
CA CYS A 87 12.37 9.34 1.00
C CYS A 87 13.46 10.08 1.81
N PRO A 88 13.09 10.84 2.86
CA PRO A 88 14.06 11.60 3.65
C PRO A 88 14.96 10.71 4.52
N LEU A 89 14.61 9.44 4.71
CA LEU A 89 15.34 8.51 5.58
C LEU A 89 16.51 7.86 4.86
N CYS A 90 16.34 7.49 3.58
CA CYS A 90 17.40 6.85 2.79
C CYS A 90 18.00 7.74 1.72
N GLY A 91 17.43 8.93 1.51
CA GLY A 91 17.93 9.91 0.54
C GLY A 91 17.73 9.50 -0.92
N ARG A 92 16.70 8.70 -1.23
CA ARG A 92 16.43 8.18 -2.58
C ARG A 92 15.05 8.59 -3.08
N TRP A 93 14.96 8.75 -4.39
CA TRP A 93 13.70 8.91 -5.12
C TRP A 93 13.06 7.55 -5.40
N TYR A 94 11.75 7.50 -5.27
CA TYR A 94 10.90 6.36 -5.58
C TYR A 94 9.72 6.81 -6.44
N SER A 95 9.15 5.86 -7.15
CA SER A 95 7.88 6.03 -7.86
C SER A 95 7.02 4.78 -7.76
N ASP A 96 5.71 4.96 -7.79
CA ASP A 96 4.75 3.86 -7.94
C ASP A 96 3.71 4.23 -8.99
N ASP A 97 3.19 3.20 -9.65
CA ASP A 97 2.12 3.36 -10.64
C ASP A 97 0.80 3.52 -9.89
N SER A 98 0.01 4.48 -10.30
CA SER A 98 -1.32 4.67 -9.78
C SER A 98 -2.35 4.40 -10.85
N ASP A 99 -3.21 3.44 -10.56
CA ASP A 99 -4.46 3.28 -11.26
C ASP A 99 -5.48 4.34 -10.79
N PHE A 100 -6.49 4.57 -11.61
CA PHE A 100 -7.48 5.64 -11.53
C PHE A 100 -8.02 5.83 -10.09
N SER A 101 -7.91 7.07 -9.59
CA SER A 101 -8.25 7.60 -8.25
C SER A 101 -7.14 7.56 -7.19
N LEU A 102 -6.23 8.55 -7.24
CA LEU A 102 -5.46 8.93 -6.05
C LEU A 102 -6.25 9.96 -5.27
N ASP A 103 -6.94 9.50 -4.23
CA ASP A 103 -7.26 10.38 -3.13
C ASP A 103 -5.97 10.59 -2.32
N SER A 104 -5.49 11.83 -2.28
CA SER A 104 -4.46 12.22 -1.30
C SER A 104 -5.08 12.05 0.10
N PRO A 105 -4.42 11.38 1.05
CA PRO A 105 -3.01 10.99 1.02
C PRO A 105 -2.73 9.51 0.66
N TYR A 106 -1.58 9.24 0.01
CA TYR A 106 -1.14 7.90 -0.41
C TYR A 106 -0.15 7.27 0.60
N LEU A 107 -0.53 6.15 1.21
CA LEU A 107 0.29 5.46 2.22
C LEU A 107 1.22 4.42 1.56
N THR A 108 2.51 4.46 1.89
CA THR A 108 3.51 3.50 1.39
C THR A 108 4.56 3.16 2.46
N ILE A 109 5.43 2.20 2.17
CA ILE A 109 6.50 1.77 3.08
C ILE A 109 7.85 1.84 2.35
N CYS A 110 8.81 2.53 2.97
CA CYS A 110 10.20 2.45 2.54
C CYS A 110 10.94 1.35 3.32
N SER A 111 11.48 0.37 2.60
CA SER A 111 12.28 -0.73 3.17
C SER A 111 13.71 -0.34 3.57
N CYS A 112 14.00 0.96 3.70
CA CYS A 112 15.31 1.42 4.17
C CYS A 112 15.55 1.21 5.67
N GLY A 113 14.52 0.81 6.42
CA GLY A 113 14.63 0.43 7.82
C GLY A 113 15.38 -0.89 8.03
N GLN A 114 15.62 -1.24 9.30
CA GLN A 114 16.24 -2.52 9.65
C GLN A 114 15.37 -3.69 9.14
N LYS A 115 16.01 -4.84 8.85
CA LYS A 115 15.35 -6.03 8.29
C LYS A 115 14.07 -6.36 9.07
N GLY A 116 12.92 -6.18 8.42
CA GLY A 116 11.60 -6.52 8.96
C GLY A 116 10.74 -5.32 9.38
N GLU A 117 11.30 -4.12 9.52
CA GLU A 117 10.57 -2.92 9.93
C GLU A 117 10.80 -1.78 8.92
N GLY A 118 9.97 -1.73 7.89
CA GLY A 118 9.96 -0.61 6.95
C GLY A 118 9.38 0.65 7.60
N HIS A 119 9.71 1.81 7.06
CA HIS A 119 9.18 3.10 7.53
C HIS A 119 7.92 3.48 6.76
N TYR A 120 6.84 3.79 7.48
CA TYR A 120 5.59 4.26 6.87
C TYR A 120 5.75 5.70 6.41
N LEU A 121 5.40 5.94 5.15
CA LEU A 121 5.39 7.25 4.52
C LEU A 121 3.96 7.56 4.09
N LEU A 122 3.49 8.75 4.42
CA LEU A 122 2.22 9.26 3.92
C LEU A 122 2.52 10.37 2.92
N ILE A 123 2.30 10.06 1.65
CA ILE A 123 2.61 10.92 0.52
C ILE A 123 1.42 11.85 0.30
N GLN A 124 1.67 13.15 0.41
CA GLN A 124 0.68 14.19 0.15
C GLN A 124 0.99 14.85 -1.20
N PHE A 125 -0.03 14.94 -2.05
CA PHE A 125 0.03 15.67 -3.32
C PHE A 125 -0.53 17.08 -3.13
N GLY A 126 0.07 18.07 -3.80
CA GLY A 126 -0.34 19.48 -3.72
C GLY A 126 0.54 20.32 -2.78
N ASP A 127 0.24 21.61 -2.69
CA ASP A 127 0.98 22.54 -1.83
C ASP A 127 0.77 22.18 -0.35
N ILE A 128 1.87 21.87 0.36
CA ILE A 128 1.92 21.67 1.83
C ILE A 128 2.12 23.02 2.52
#